data_AF-A0A1I8ACC0-F1
#
_entry.id   AF-A0A1I8ACC0-F1
#
_cell.length_a   1.000
_cell.length_b   1.000
_cell.length_c   1.000
_cell.angle_alpha   90.00
_cell.angle_beta   90.00
_cell.angle_gamma   90.00
#
_symmetry.space_group_name_H-M   'P 1'
#
loop_
_entity.id
_entity.type
_entity.pdbx_description
1 polymer ?
#
loop_
_entity_poly.entity_id
_entity_poly.type
_entity_poly.pdbx_seq_one_letter_code
_entity_poly.pdbx_strand_id
1 'polypeptide(L)'
;MDSVPIAFFKHVCDTLYTRGLSEVEKLPGTLGEVAQFAYDHRTCYMSVVLNGHEVSGCLCYCRNLRKVRDSDEIKRFPRKFVRHLTIMIADAKEETACRQLVNRFPYAISDYYICSESISEAWVHFVSSVKILGIVKFTRKLDSHGLALFKKLVDGQKLSRLALFDYCCESGVELLKSLLCQEQFVELGLSNYHNSQWK
;
A
#
# COMPACT_ATOMS: atom_id res chain seq x y z
N MET A 1 -34.08 -7.14 -1.81
CA MET A 1 -33.18 -6.13 -2.43
C MET A 1 -32.68 -6.69 -3.76
N ASP A 2 -33.56 -7.44 -4.46
CA ASP A 2 -33.13 -8.58 -5.27
C ASP A 2 -33.13 -8.24 -6.77
N SER A 3 -33.54 -7.01 -7.09
CA SER A 3 -33.46 -6.41 -8.42
C SER A 3 -32.11 -5.74 -8.70
N VAL A 4 -31.24 -5.61 -7.69
CA VAL A 4 -29.90 -5.02 -7.86
C VAL A 4 -28.97 -6.05 -8.52
N PRO A 5 -28.32 -5.72 -9.65
CA PRO A 5 -27.43 -6.65 -10.33
C PRO A 5 -26.27 -7.11 -9.44
N ILE A 6 -25.91 -8.40 -9.49
CA ILE A 6 -24.76 -8.96 -8.74
C ILE A 6 -23.46 -8.19 -9.01
N ALA A 7 -23.29 -7.64 -10.23
CA ALA A 7 -22.15 -6.81 -10.58
C ALA A 7 -22.00 -5.57 -9.68
N PHE A 8 -23.11 -4.97 -9.25
CA PHE A 8 -23.11 -3.86 -8.30
C PHE A 8 -22.59 -4.31 -6.94
N PHE A 9 -23.10 -5.42 -6.39
CA PHE A 9 -22.61 -5.94 -5.10
C PHE A 9 -21.13 -6.33 -5.14
N LYS A 10 -20.66 -6.92 -6.25
CA LYS A 10 -19.23 -7.19 -6.46
C LYS A 10 -18.41 -5.91 -6.44
N HIS A 11 -18.87 -4.87 -7.14
CA HIS A 11 -18.18 -3.59 -7.15
C HIS A 11 -18.15 -2.94 -5.75
N VAL A 12 -19.26 -2.96 -5.01
CA VAL A 12 -19.30 -2.48 -3.62
C VAL A 12 -18.26 -3.23 -2.78
N CYS A 13 -18.28 -4.57 -2.80
CA CYS A 13 -17.35 -5.39 -2.03
C CYS A 13 -15.87 -5.14 -2.41
N ASP A 14 -15.60 -4.87 -3.68
CA ASP A 14 -14.26 -4.53 -4.17
C ASP A 14 -13.74 -3.20 -3.61
N THR A 15 -14.62 -2.26 -3.26
CA THR A 15 -14.27 -0.95 -2.70
C THR A 15 -14.20 -0.93 -1.17
N LEU A 16 -14.90 -1.84 -0.48
CA LEU A 16 -14.90 -1.89 0.98
C LEU A 16 -13.51 -2.23 1.52
N TYR A 17 -13.19 -1.78 2.73
CA TYR A 17 -12.05 -2.29 3.50
C TYR A 17 -12.35 -3.67 4.10
N THR A 18 -11.32 -4.36 4.58
CA THR A 18 -11.45 -5.67 5.24
C THR A 18 -12.49 -5.67 6.36
N ARG A 19 -12.52 -4.63 7.21
CA ARG A 19 -13.53 -4.45 8.25
C ARG A 19 -14.94 -4.21 7.68
N GLY A 20 -15.04 -3.50 6.56
CA GLY A 20 -16.33 -3.31 5.89
C GLY A 20 -16.88 -4.64 5.39
N LEU A 21 -16.04 -5.45 4.76
CA LEU A 21 -16.41 -6.79 4.31
C LEU A 21 -16.85 -7.71 5.46
N SER A 22 -16.16 -7.67 6.61
CA SER A 22 -16.54 -8.48 7.78
C SER A 22 -17.88 -8.09 8.37
N GLU A 23 -18.33 -6.85 8.20
CA GLU A 23 -19.68 -6.44 8.62
C GLU A 23 -20.73 -6.80 7.55
N VAL A 24 -20.42 -6.57 6.27
CA VAL A 24 -21.36 -6.83 5.17
C VAL A 24 -21.60 -8.33 4.97
N GLU A 25 -20.62 -9.21 5.23
CA GLU A 25 -20.83 -10.67 5.13
C GLU A 25 -21.90 -11.19 6.11
N LYS A 26 -22.22 -10.44 7.18
CA LYS A 26 -23.24 -10.81 8.17
C LYS A 26 -24.67 -10.49 7.70
N LEU A 27 -24.82 -9.72 6.62
CA LEU A 27 -26.13 -9.36 6.09
C LEU A 27 -26.76 -10.57 5.38
N PRO A 28 -28.07 -10.79 5.49
CA PRO A 28 -28.73 -11.86 4.76
C PRO A 28 -28.81 -11.57 3.26
N GLY A 29 -28.90 -12.63 2.46
CA GLY A 29 -29.11 -12.56 1.01
C GLY A 29 -27.84 -12.32 0.18
N THR A 30 -28.03 -11.98 -1.10
CA THR A 30 -26.95 -11.96 -2.11
C THR A 30 -25.79 -11.03 -1.77
N LEU A 31 -26.03 -9.88 -1.12
CA LEU A 31 -24.96 -8.98 -0.74
C LEU A 31 -24.02 -9.63 0.30
N GLY A 32 -24.57 -10.31 1.31
CA GLY A 32 -23.78 -11.01 2.32
C GLY A 32 -22.96 -12.15 1.72
N GLU A 33 -23.56 -12.95 0.84
CA GLU A 33 -22.88 -14.03 0.12
C GLU A 33 -21.71 -13.51 -0.73
N VAL A 34 -21.92 -12.40 -1.47
CA VAL A 34 -20.86 -11.78 -2.28
C VAL A 34 -19.76 -11.19 -1.39
N ALA A 35 -20.12 -10.57 -0.26
CA ALA A 35 -19.16 -10.02 0.68
C ALA A 35 -18.33 -11.10 1.38
N GLN A 36 -18.96 -12.21 1.77
CA GLN A 36 -18.27 -13.37 2.33
C GLN A 36 -17.24 -13.91 1.34
N PHE A 37 -17.66 -14.14 0.08
CA PHE A 37 -16.75 -14.61 -0.96
C PHE A 37 -15.59 -13.64 -1.18
N ALA A 38 -15.87 -12.34 -1.26
CA ALA A 38 -14.85 -11.32 -1.40
C ALA A 38 -13.88 -11.30 -0.20
N TYR A 39 -14.39 -11.48 1.02
CA TYR A 39 -13.58 -11.47 2.24
C TYR A 39 -12.67 -12.70 2.33
N ASP A 40 -13.20 -13.88 2.02
CA ASP A 40 -12.46 -15.15 2.02
C ASP A 40 -11.27 -15.14 1.07
N HIS A 41 -11.42 -14.48 -0.07
CA HIS A 41 -10.39 -14.43 -1.09
C HIS A 41 -9.56 -13.16 -1.06
N ARG A 42 -9.91 -12.16 -0.23
CA ARG A 42 -9.12 -10.92 -0.14
C ARG A 42 -7.73 -11.24 0.37
N THR A 43 -6.74 -10.90 -0.44
CA THR A 43 -5.33 -11.15 -0.11
C THR A 43 -4.50 -9.90 -0.27
N CYS A 44 -3.42 -9.85 0.51
CA CYS A 44 -2.31 -8.92 0.34
C CYS A 44 -1.11 -9.69 -0.17
N TYR A 45 -0.37 -9.14 -1.12
CA TYR A 45 0.98 -9.62 -1.45
C TYR A 45 1.99 -8.71 -0.75
N MET A 46 2.93 -9.30 -0.02
CA MET A 46 4.02 -8.59 0.63
C MET A 46 5.33 -9.01 -0.01
N SER A 47 6.15 -8.05 -0.42
CA SER A 47 7.46 -8.29 -1.02
C SER A 47 8.54 -7.49 -0.31
N VAL A 48 9.76 -8.04 -0.28
CA VAL A 48 10.97 -7.32 0.14
C VAL A 48 11.85 -7.16 -1.09
N VAL A 49 12.20 -5.90 -1.38
CA VAL A 49 13.13 -5.52 -2.44
C VAL A 49 14.45 -5.08 -1.81
N LEU A 50 15.53 -5.71 -2.26
CA LEU A 50 16.90 -5.41 -1.86
C LEU A 50 17.79 -5.43 -3.11
N ASN A 51 18.61 -4.40 -3.30
CA ASN A 51 19.46 -4.16 -4.45
C ASN A 51 18.68 -4.24 -5.76
N GLY A 52 17.48 -3.65 -5.80
CA GLY A 52 16.62 -3.66 -6.99
C GLY A 52 15.99 -5.01 -7.33
N HIS A 53 16.15 -6.03 -6.47
CA HIS A 53 15.63 -7.39 -6.68
C HIS A 53 14.61 -7.78 -5.61
N GLU A 54 13.55 -8.51 -6.01
CA GLU A 54 12.64 -9.17 -5.06
C GLU A 54 13.37 -10.34 -4.40
N VAL A 55 13.67 -10.22 -3.10
CA VAL A 55 14.37 -11.26 -2.32
C VAL A 55 13.41 -12.15 -1.52
N SER A 56 12.19 -11.68 -1.26
CA SER A 56 11.16 -12.46 -0.59
C SER A 56 9.78 -11.97 -0.99
N GLY A 57 8.82 -12.90 -1.09
CA GLY A 57 7.44 -12.63 -1.40
C GLY A 57 6.51 -13.56 -0.61
N CYS A 58 5.38 -13.05 -0.14
CA CYS A 58 4.32 -13.91 0.41
C CYS A 58 2.93 -13.35 0.14
N LEU A 59 1.98 -14.25 -0.12
CA LEU A 59 0.55 -13.93 -0.09
C LEU A 59 0.05 -14.07 1.36
N CYS A 60 -0.78 -13.14 1.79
CA CYS A 60 -1.42 -13.15 3.11
C CYS A 60 -2.93 -13.01 2.93
N TYR A 61 -3.68 -14.00 3.40
CA TYR A 61 -5.14 -13.96 3.40
C TYR A 61 -5.63 -13.04 4.52
N CYS A 62 -6.44 -12.04 4.18
CA CYS A 62 -6.87 -11.04 5.16
C CYS A 62 -7.74 -11.64 6.28
N ARG A 63 -8.56 -12.65 5.97
CA ARG A 63 -9.53 -13.24 6.91
C ARG A 63 -8.88 -14.05 8.03
N ASN A 64 -7.96 -14.95 7.67
CA ASN A 64 -7.38 -15.93 8.61
C ASN A 64 -5.87 -15.72 8.83
N LEU A 65 -5.28 -14.70 8.21
CA LEU A 65 -3.85 -14.36 8.28
C LEU A 65 -2.93 -15.50 7.79
N ARG A 66 -3.47 -16.48 7.05
CA ARG A 66 -2.68 -17.55 6.44
C ARG A 66 -1.68 -16.91 5.47
N LYS A 67 -0.41 -17.29 5.62
CA LYS A 67 0.67 -16.87 4.72
C LYS A 67 1.06 -18.01 3.79
N VAL A 68 1.15 -17.71 2.50
CA VAL A 68 1.65 -18.61 1.47
C VAL A 68 2.97 -18.05 0.96
N ARG A 69 4.04 -18.85 1.07
CA ARG A 69 5.40 -18.52 0.60
C ARG A 69 5.84 -19.42 -0.56
N ASP A 70 5.11 -20.49 -0.84
CA ASP A 70 5.44 -21.38 -1.94
C ASP A 70 5.29 -20.64 -3.28
N SER A 71 6.35 -20.66 -4.09
CA SER A 71 6.41 -19.86 -5.30
C SER A 71 5.44 -20.35 -6.39
N ASP A 72 5.15 -21.65 -6.43
CA ASP A 72 4.26 -22.22 -7.45
C ASP A 72 2.79 -22.02 -7.07
N GLU A 73 2.45 -22.09 -5.78
CA GLU A 73 1.15 -21.68 -5.26
C GLU A 73 0.90 -20.18 -5.55
N ILE A 74 1.89 -19.30 -5.29
CA ILE A 74 1.79 -17.86 -5.60
C ILE A 74 1.59 -17.62 -7.10
N LYS A 75 2.33 -18.32 -7.98
CA LYS A 75 2.18 -18.16 -9.44
C LYS A 75 0.80 -18.55 -9.94
N ARG A 76 0.20 -19.59 -9.35
CA ARG A 76 -1.14 -20.08 -9.70
C ARG A 76 -2.27 -19.25 -9.08
N PHE A 77 -1.96 -18.42 -8.08
CA PHE A 77 -2.95 -17.63 -7.37
C PHE A 77 -3.63 -16.59 -8.29
N PRO A 78 -4.97 -16.43 -8.24
CA PRO A 78 -5.65 -15.45 -9.10
C PRO A 78 -5.36 -14.01 -8.67
N ARG A 79 -4.56 -13.31 -9.48
CA ARG A 79 -4.08 -11.93 -9.21
C ARG A 79 -5.19 -10.91 -8.90
N LYS A 80 -6.41 -11.10 -9.44
CA LYS A 80 -7.57 -10.24 -9.19
C LYS A 80 -8.00 -10.18 -7.72
N PHE A 81 -7.61 -11.16 -6.91
CA PHE A 81 -7.91 -11.23 -5.49
C PHE A 81 -6.85 -10.55 -4.61
N VAL A 82 -5.70 -10.18 -5.19
CA VAL A 82 -4.68 -9.38 -4.51
C VAL A 82 -5.13 -7.93 -4.53
N ARG A 83 -5.56 -7.42 -3.38
CA ARG A 83 -6.08 -6.04 -3.25
C ARG A 83 -5.02 -5.06 -2.76
N HIS A 84 -4.04 -5.55 -2.03
CA HIS A 84 -2.93 -4.75 -1.54
C HIS A 84 -1.61 -5.39 -1.95
N LEU A 85 -0.71 -4.57 -2.46
CA LEU A 85 0.67 -4.93 -2.78
C LEU A 85 1.56 -4.09 -1.88
N THR A 86 2.12 -4.70 -0.83
CA THR A 86 3.05 -4.03 0.07
C THR A 86 4.48 -4.34 -0.35
N ILE A 87 5.22 -3.32 -0.74
CA ILE A 87 6.62 -3.42 -1.18
C ILE A 87 7.51 -2.78 -0.13
N MET A 88 8.28 -3.61 0.59
CA MET A 88 9.30 -3.16 1.52
C MET A 88 10.60 -2.95 0.76
N ILE A 89 11.07 -1.72 0.68
CA ILE A 89 12.27 -1.35 -0.06
C ILE A 89 13.39 -1.10 0.94
N ALA A 90 14.35 -2.02 1.01
CA ALA A 90 15.52 -1.88 1.88
C ALA A 90 16.50 -0.82 1.34
N ASP A 91 16.55 -0.66 0.02
CA ASP A 91 17.39 0.29 -0.68
C ASP A 91 16.66 0.87 -1.92
N ALA A 92 16.23 2.12 -1.83
CA ALA A 92 15.39 2.72 -2.86
C ALA A 92 16.20 3.27 -4.04
N LYS A 93 17.20 2.51 -4.50
CA LYS A 93 18.10 2.88 -5.61
C LYS A 93 17.51 2.52 -6.96
N GLU A 94 16.96 1.32 -7.09
CA GLU A 94 16.43 0.79 -8.35
C GLU A 94 14.96 0.39 -8.25
N GLU A 95 14.17 0.76 -9.25
CA GLU A 95 12.73 0.56 -9.28
C GLU A 95 12.30 -0.69 -10.07
N THR A 96 13.23 -1.40 -10.71
CA THR A 96 12.95 -2.52 -11.63
C THR A 96 12.07 -3.60 -10.98
N ALA A 97 12.43 -4.10 -9.80
CA ALA A 97 11.59 -5.05 -9.07
C ALA A 97 10.23 -4.47 -8.68
N CYS A 98 10.18 -3.21 -8.26
CA CYS A 98 8.91 -2.56 -7.90
C CYS A 98 7.96 -2.50 -9.11
N ARG A 99 8.49 -2.14 -10.29
CA ARG A 99 7.74 -2.12 -11.55
C ARG A 99 7.23 -3.50 -11.94
N GLN A 100 8.07 -4.53 -11.81
CA GLN A 100 7.67 -5.91 -12.07
C GLN A 100 6.56 -6.37 -11.11
N LEU A 101 6.62 -5.99 -9.84
CA LEU A 101 5.60 -6.32 -8.84
C LEU A 101 4.27 -5.63 -9.12
N VAL A 102 4.27 -4.33 -9.43
CA VAL A 102 3.05 -3.60 -9.81
C VAL A 102 2.42 -4.18 -11.08
N ASN A 103 3.23 -4.55 -12.07
CA ASN A 103 2.74 -5.22 -13.28
C ASN A 103 2.22 -6.64 -13.00
N ARG A 104 2.79 -7.34 -12.00
CA ARG A 104 2.32 -8.66 -11.57
C ARG A 104 0.94 -8.57 -10.92
N PHE A 105 0.61 -7.47 -10.24
CA PHE A 105 -0.66 -7.26 -9.53
C PHE A 105 -1.35 -5.94 -9.94
N PRO A 106 -1.87 -5.85 -11.17
CA PRO A 106 -2.36 -4.58 -11.75
C PRO A 106 -3.64 -4.02 -11.10
N TYR A 107 -4.34 -4.83 -10.28
CA TYR A 107 -5.56 -4.45 -9.57
C TYR A 107 -5.30 -4.06 -8.10
N ALA A 108 -4.07 -4.21 -7.63
CA ALA A 108 -3.71 -3.96 -6.25
C ALA A 108 -3.40 -2.47 -6.01
N ILE A 109 -3.80 -2.00 -4.83
CA ILE A 109 -3.29 -0.75 -4.27
C ILE A 109 -1.84 -1.01 -3.86
N SER A 110 -0.92 -0.18 -4.36
CA SER A 110 0.51 -0.35 -4.09
C SER A 110 0.92 0.49 -2.88
N ASP A 111 1.28 -0.18 -1.79
CA ASP A 111 1.81 0.40 -0.57
C ASP A 111 3.34 0.25 -0.54
N TYR A 112 4.06 1.31 -0.20
CA TYR A 112 5.53 1.34 -0.18
C TYR A 112 6.05 1.57 1.22
N TYR A 113 6.95 0.70 1.68
CA TYR A 113 7.58 0.79 2.99
C TYR A 113 9.07 1.02 2.75
N ILE A 114 9.50 2.27 2.84
CA ILE A 114 10.86 2.70 2.56
C ILE A 114 11.70 2.57 3.82
N CYS A 115 12.57 1.56 3.81
CA CYS A 115 13.49 1.23 4.90
C CYS A 115 14.90 1.76 4.67
N SER A 116 15.03 2.78 3.82
CA SER A 116 16.27 3.46 3.43
C SER A 116 16.22 4.94 3.79
N GLU A 117 17.38 5.53 4.03
CA GLU A 117 17.55 6.98 4.27
C GLU A 117 17.58 7.77 2.95
N SER A 118 17.72 7.10 1.81
CA SER A 118 17.74 7.71 0.49
C SER A 118 16.65 7.12 -0.41
N ILE A 119 16.19 7.91 -1.37
CA ILE A 119 15.34 7.48 -2.49
C ILE A 119 15.95 8.00 -3.79
N SER A 120 15.76 7.30 -4.91
CA SER A 120 16.26 7.74 -6.21
C SER A 120 15.20 8.53 -7.00
N GLU A 121 15.66 9.35 -7.95
CA GLU A 121 14.77 10.03 -8.90
C GLU A 121 13.94 9.04 -9.73
N ALA A 122 14.55 7.91 -10.11
CA ALA A 122 13.89 6.84 -10.83
C ALA A 122 12.72 6.25 -10.03
N TRP A 123 12.91 6.06 -8.72
CA TRP A 123 11.83 5.61 -7.83
C TRP A 123 10.71 6.66 -7.72
N VAL A 124 11.02 7.95 -7.55
CA VAL A 124 10.00 9.01 -7.49
C VAL A 124 9.20 9.11 -8.78
N HIS A 125 9.88 9.06 -9.93
CA HIS A 125 9.22 9.09 -11.24
C HIS A 125 8.31 7.86 -11.42
N PHE A 126 8.80 6.67 -11.03
CA PHE A 126 8.01 5.46 -11.07
C PHE A 126 6.77 5.53 -10.18
N VAL A 127 6.92 5.88 -8.91
CA VAL A 127 5.78 5.98 -7.97
C VAL A 127 4.76 6.99 -8.46
N SER A 128 5.21 8.09 -9.06
CA SER A 128 4.32 9.10 -9.67
C SER A 128 3.52 8.56 -10.87
N SER A 129 4.00 7.50 -11.52
CA SER A 129 3.34 6.82 -12.65
C SER A 129 2.40 5.69 -12.22
N VAL A 130 2.44 5.27 -10.95
CA VAL A 130 1.60 4.17 -10.45
C VAL A 130 0.13 4.60 -10.48
N LYS A 131 -0.73 3.79 -11.10
CA LYS A 131 -2.16 4.08 -11.26
C LYS A 131 -2.91 4.16 -9.93
N ILE A 132 -2.56 3.28 -8.98
CA ILE A 132 -3.25 3.16 -7.69
C ILE A 132 -2.19 3.14 -6.59
N LEU A 133 -1.75 4.33 -6.19
CA LEU A 133 -0.84 4.52 -5.06
C LEU A 133 -1.62 4.48 -3.75
N GLY A 134 -1.19 3.63 -2.83
CA GLY A 134 -1.71 3.55 -1.47
C GLY A 134 -0.90 4.41 -0.51
N ILE A 135 -0.45 3.79 0.57
CA ILE A 135 0.41 4.43 1.57
C ILE A 135 1.86 4.43 1.09
N VAL A 136 2.52 5.58 1.24
CA VAL A 136 3.99 5.62 1.32
C VAL A 136 4.37 5.76 2.79
N LYS A 137 5.17 4.82 3.29
CA LYS A 137 5.66 4.80 4.66
C LYS A 137 7.17 4.94 4.67
N PHE A 138 7.70 5.94 5.37
CA PHE A 138 9.13 6.03 5.65
C PHE A 138 9.42 5.48 7.03
N THR A 139 10.32 4.50 7.11
CA THR A 139 10.74 3.87 8.36
C THR A 139 12.14 4.30 8.79
N ARG A 140 12.74 5.27 8.09
CA ARG A 140 14.03 5.88 8.40
C ARG A 140 13.97 7.36 8.04
N LYS A 141 14.78 8.17 8.72
CA LYS A 141 14.92 9.59 8.41
C LYS A 141 15.55 9.72 7.01
N LEU A 142 14.90 10.48 6.14
CA LEU A 142 15.46 10.77 4.83
C LEU A 142 16.66 11.73 4.97
N ASP A 143 17.71 11.49 4.20
CA ASP A 143 18.80 12.45 4.04
C ASP A 143 18.33 13.70 3.28
N SER A 144 19.20 14.72 3.18
CA SER A 144 18.84 15.99 2.52
C SER A 144 18.44 15.82 1.05
N HIS A 145 19.04 14.85 0.35
CA HIS A 145 18.71 14.55 -1.04
C HIS A 145 17.35 13.84 -1.13
N GLY A 146 17.11 12.84 -0.29
CA GLY A 146 15.86 12.11 -0.18
C GLY A 146 14.69 13.03 0.19
N LEU A 147 14.89 14.01 1.08
CA LEU A 147 13.89 15.03 1.40
C LEU A 147 13.56 15.92 0.19
N ALA A 148 14.57 16.34 -0.57
CA ALA A 148 14.36 17.13 -1.78
C ALA A 148 13.55 16.35 -2.84
N LEU A 149 13.80 15.04 -2.97
CA LEU A 149 13.06 14.16 -3.86
C LEU A 149 11.65 13.85 -3.36
N PHE A 150 11.49 13.68 -2.05
CA PHE A 150 10.17 13.53 -1.44
C PHE A 150 9.33 14.79 -1.64
N LYS A 151 9.95 15.98 -1.60
CA LYS A 151 9.27 17.23 -1.99
C LYS A 151 8.75 17.19 -3.43
N LYS A 152 9.52 16.69 -4.40
CA LYS A 152 9.03 16.52 -5.78
C LYS A 152 7.78 15.63 -5.85
N LEU A 153 7.74 14.57 -5.03
CA LEU A 153 6.59 13.67 -4.95
C LEU A 153 5.35 14.34 -4.33
N VAL A 154 5.55 15.15 -3.28
CA VAL A 154 4.50 15.98 -2.67
C VAL A 154 4.00 17.02 -3.67
N ASP A 155 4.88 17.78 -4.33
CA ASP A 155 4.53 18.79 -5.32
C ASP A 155 3.74 18.18 -6.51
N GLY A 156 4.03 16.92 -6.85
CA GLY A 156 3.31 16.16 -7.87
C GLY A 156 1.89 15.73 -7.49
N GLN A 157 1.44 15.98 -6.25
CA GLN A 157 0.09 15.70 -5.76
C GLN A 157 -0.37 14.25 -5.96
N LYS A 158 0.56 13.28 -5.92
CA LYS A 158 0.26 11.85 -6.06
C LYS A 158 -0.02 11.14 -4.75
N LEU A 159 0.42 11.73 -3.64
CA LEU A 159 0.25 11.16 -2.31
C LEU A 159 -1.12 11.51 -1.75
N SER A 160 -1.89 10.49 -1.42
CA SER A 160 -3.13 10.61 -0.64
C SER A 160 -2.95 10.15 0.80
N ARG A 161 -1.95 9.30 1.07
CA ARG A 161 -1.70 8.76 2.41
C ARG A 161 -0.21 8.65 2.68
N LEU A 162 0.22 9.15 3.83
CA LEU A 162 1.61 9.12 4.26
C LEU A 162 1.70 8.54 5.68
N ALA A 163 2.67 7.65 5.91
CA ALA A 163 3.02 7.21 7.25
C ALA A 163 4.48 7.52 7.57
N LEU A 164 4.75 8.11 8.73
CA LEU A 164 6.09 8.44 9.19
C LEU A 164 6.33 7.94 10.61
N PHE A 165 7.59 7.67 10.93
CA PHE A 165 8.03 7.67 12.32
C PHE A 165 8.32 9.10 12.80
N ASP A 166 8.12 9.34 14.09
CA ASP A 166 8.33 10.64 14.76
C ASP A 166 9.67 11.31 14.41
N TYR A 167 10.77 10.57 14.45
CA TYR A 167 12.10 11.10 14.12
C TYR A 167 12.30 11.47 12.64
N CYS A 168 11.37 11.06 11.76
CA CYS A 168 11.37 11.49 10.34
C CYS A 168 10.76 12.89 10.16
N CYS A 169 10.02 13.40 11.16
CA CYS A 169 9.28 14.66 11.06
C CYS A 169 10.16 15.90 11.27
N GLU A 170 11.24 15.82 12.05
CA GLU A 170 12.05 16.98 12.46
C GLU A 170 12.56 17.83 11.28
N SER A 171 12.99 17.17 10.20
CA SER A 171 13.51 17.84 9.00
C SER A 171 12.45 18.09 7.93
N GLY A 172 11.20 17.69 8.18
CA GLY A 172 10.13 17.63 7.19
C GLY A 172 8.87 18.41 7.54
N VAL A 173 8.85 19.20 8.62
CA VAL A 173 7.63 19.89 9.09
C VAL A 173 6.98 20.77 8.01
N GLU A 174 7.75 21.61 7.33
CA GLU A 174 7.22 22.48 6.26
C GLU A 174 6.70 21.66 5.07
N LEU A 175 7.36 20.53 4.78
CA LEU A 175 6.92 19.62 3.73
C LEU A 175 5.60 18.92 4.11
N LEU A 176 5.44 18.53 5.37
CA LEU A 176 4.22 17.95 5.90
C LEU A 176 3.07 18.96 5.89
N LYS A 177 3.31 20.22 6.26
CA LYS A 177 2.31 21.28 6.11
C LYS A 177 1.86 21.40 4.66
N SER A 178 2.82 21.47 3.73
CA SER A 178 2.51 21.56 2.30
C SER A 178 1.68 20.38 1.81
N LEU A 179 1.97 19.16 2.29
CA LEU A 179 1.21 17.95 1.95
C LEU A 179 -0.20 17.97 2.55
N LEU A 180 -0.35 18.37 3.81
CA LEU A 180 -1.64 18.45 4.51
C LEU A 180 -2.59 19.50 3.91
N CYS A 181 -2.04 20.53 3.24
CA CYS A 181 -2.82 21.53 2.54
C CYS A 181 -3.31 21.09 1.14
N GLN A 182 -2.99 19.86 0.69
CA GLN A 182 -3.40 19.38 -0.63
C GLN A 182 -4.77 18.70 -0.57
N GLU A 183 -5.66 19.03 -1.50
CA GLU A 183 -7.05 18.54 -1.51
C GLU A 183 -7.17 17.03 -1.63
N GLN A 184 -6.23 16.37 -2.32
CA GLN A 184 -6.24 14.92 -2.51
C GLN A 184 -5.66 14.15 -1.32
N PHE A 185 -5.08 14.84 -0.33
CA PHE A 185 -4.50 14.20 0.84
C PHE A 185 -5.59 13.80 1.84
N VAL A 186 -5.57 12.53 2.25
CA VAL A 186 -6.64 11.89 3.04
C VAL A 186 -6.15 11.52 4.44
N GLU A 187 -4.91 11.04 4.58
CA GLU A 187 -4.47 10.44 5.83
C GLU A 187 -2.98 10.62 6.12
N LEU A 188 -2.68 11.16 7.30
CA LEU A 188 -1.35 11.16 7.89
C LEU A 188 -1.32 10.21 9.09
N GLY A 189 -0.49 9.16 8.99
CA GLY A 189 -0.18 8.26 10.10
C GLY A 189 1.15 8.63 10.75
N LEU A 190 1.12 9.05 12.01
CA LEU A 190 2.33 9.24 12.81
C LEU A 190 2.47 8.07 13.79
N SER A 191 3.65 7.47 13.84
CA SER A 191 3.96 6.40 14.78
C SER A 191 5.21 6.72 15.58
N ASN A 192 5.19 6.43 16.87
CA ASN A 192 6.35 6.52 17.73
C ASN A 192 6.90 5.10 17.92
N TYR A 193 8.05 4.82 17.32
CA TYR A 193 8.64 3.48 17.38
C TYR A 193 9.17 3.13 18.78
N HIS A 194 9.63 4.13 19.52
CA HIS A 194 10.28 3.94 20.81
C HIS A 194 9.32 3.91 22.00
N ASN A 195 8.00 4.03 21.77
CA ASN A 195 7.01 4.28 22.83
C ASN A 195 7.44 5.44 23.76
N SER A 196 8.26 6.37 23.26
CA SER A 196 8.66 7.54 24.01
C SER A 196 7.47 8.50 24.11
N GLN A 197 7.53 9.47 25.01
CA GLN A 197 6.55 10.55 24.99
C GLN A 197 6.73 11.36 23.71
N TRP A 198 5.61 11.64 23.02
CA TRP A 198 5.59 12.63 21.93
C TRP A 198 6.09 13.96 22.50
N LYS A 199 7.14 14.50 21.89
CA LYS A 199 7.69 15.81 22.24
C LYS A 199 6.96 16.92 21.51
#